data_AF-A0AAD5GB70-F1
#
_entry.id   AF-A0AAD5GB70-F1
#
_cell.length_a   1.000
_cell.length_b   1.000
_cell.length_c   1.000
_cell.angle_alpha   90.00
_cell.angle_beta   90.00
_cell.angle_gamma   90.00
#
_symmetry.space_group_name_H-M   'P 1'
#
loop_
_entity.id
_entity.type
_entity.pdbx_description
1 polymer ?
#
loop_
_entity_poly.entity_id
_entity_poly.type
_entity_poly.pdbx_seq_one_letter_code
_entity_poly.pdbx_strand_id
1 'polypeptide(L)' 'MQDSTYKYFEVILVDPAHAAIRNDPRINWICNPVHKHRVLRGLTSAGKKYRGLRGKGHLNNKARPSRRAT' A
#
# COMPACT_ATOMS: atom_id res chain seq x y z
N MET A 1 8.32 -13.18 12.56
CA MET A 1 8.69 -13.60 13.93
C MET A 1 8.03 -12.65 14.92
N GLN A 2 7.57 -13.17 16.05
CA GLN A 2 6.99 -12.36 17.12
C GLN A 2 7.44 -12.96 18.46
N ASP A 3 7.80 -12.09 19.39
CA ASP A 3 7.99 -12.43 20.80
C ASP A 3 6.92 -11.71 21.65
N SER A 4 6.89 -11.98 22.95
CA SER A 4 6.01 -11.37 23.95
C SER A 4 6.02 -9.84 23.90
N THR A 5 7.18 -9.23 23.63
CA THR A 5 7.34 -7.76 23.59
C THR A 5 7.34 -7.18 22.18
N TYR A 6 7.86 -7.90 21.17
CA TYR A 6 8.14 -7.32 19.85
C TYR A 6 7.54 -8.11 18.69
N LYS A 7 7.11 -7.38 17.67
CA LYS A 7 6.70 -7.92 16.36
C LYS A 7 7.67 -7.42 15.31
N TYR A 8 8.30 -8.36 14.61
CA TYR A 8 9.25 -8.05 13.54
C TYR A 8 8.60 -8.23 12.18
N PHE A 9 8.85 -7.27 11.29
CA PHE A 9 8.36 -7.26 9.92
C PHE A 9 9.50 -6.97 8.96
N GLU A 10 9.53 -7.69 7.85
CA GLU A 10 10.41 -7.39 6.73
C GLU A 10 9.67 -6.47 5.76
N VAL A 11 10.31 -5.35 5.41
CA VAL A 11 9.73 -4.33 4.54
C VAL A 11 10.50 -4.30 3.24
N ILE A 12 9.79 -4.52 2.13
CA ILE A 12 10.36 -4.42 0.79
C ILE A 12 10.32 -2.96 0.33
N LEU A 13 11.49 -2.43 -0.01
CA LEU A 13 11.68 -1.10 -0.59
C LEU A 13 12.19 -1.21 -2.02
N VAL A 14 11.93 -0.17 -2.82
CA VAL A 14 12.35 -0.09 -4.23
C VAL A 14 12.91 1.30 -4.49
N ASP A 15 14.05 1.40 -5.18
CA ASP A 15 14.61 2.66 -5.66
C ASP A 15 14.05 3.00 -7.06
N PRO A 16 13.23 4.06 -7.21
CA PRO A 16 12.66 4.46 -8.49
C PRO A 16 13.64 5.19 -9.43
N ALA A 17 14.82 5.61 -8.94
CA ALA A 17 15.85 6.28 -9.75
C ALA A 17 16.73 5.25 -10.49
N HIS A 18 16.78 4.01 -10.02
CA HIS A 18 17.61 2.97 -10.60
C HIS A 18 17.11 2.51 -11.99
N ALA A 19 18.03 2.42 -12.97
CA ALA A 19 17.70 2.07 -14.35
C ALA A 19 17.01 0.69 -14.48
N ALA A 20 17.40 -0.29 -13.67
CA ALA A 20 16.77 -1.61 -13.68
C ALA A 20 15.27 -1.57 -13.34
N ILE A 21 14.86 -0.64 -12.47
CA ILE A 21 13.46 -0.45 -12.09
C ILE A 21 12.71 0.35 -13.15
N ARG A 22 13.34 1.39 -13.72
CA ARG A 22 12.71 2.26 -14.73
C ARG A 22 12.47 1.52 -16.06
N ASN A 23 13.37 0.63 -16.42
CA ASN A 23 13.33 -0.09 -17.69
C ASN A 23 12.51 -1.39 -17.64
N ASP A 24 12.22 -1.95 -16.45
CA ASP A 24 11.38 -3.16 -16.33
C ASP A 24 9.88 -2.78 -16.35
N PRO A 25 9.12 -3.18 -17.40
CA PRO A 25 7.72 -2.82 -17.54
C PRO A 25 6.79 -3.41 -16.46
N ARG A 26 7.24 -4.40 -15.68
CA ARG A 26 6.44 -5.03 -14.62
C ARG A 26 6.39 -4.19 -13.35
N ILE A 27 7.43 -3.40 -13.07
CA ILE A 27 7.58 -2.64 -11.81
C ILE A 27 7.70 -1.13 -12.01
N ASN A 28 8.05 -0.65 -13.21
CA ASN A 28 8.27 0.77 -13.48
C ASN A 28 7.07 1.69 -13.16
N TRP A 29 5.86 1.14 -13.00
CA TRP A 29 4.71 1.87 -12.47
C TRP A 29 5.03 2.61 -11.16
N ILE A 30 5.89 2.05 -10.29
CA ILE A 30 6.26 2.67 -9.01
C ILE A 30 7.02 3.99 -9.19
N CYS A 31 7.65 4.21 -10.34
CA CYS A 31 8.42 5.41 -10.65
C CYS A 31 7.56 6.65 -10.90
N ASN A 32 6.26 6.49 -11.20
CA ASN A 32 5.38 7.63 -11.43
C ASN A 32 5.17 8.46 -10.15
N PRO A 33 5.11 9.80 -10.22
CA PRO A 33 5.05 10.68 -9.05
C PRO A 33 3.83 10.42 -8.15
N VAL A 34 2.73 9.91 -8.71
CA VAL A 34 1.51 9.54 -7.95
C VAL A 34 1.72 8.40 -6.95
N HIS A 35 2.82 7.64 -7.06
CA HIS A 35 3.16 6.53 -6.17
C HIS A 35 4.18 6.90 -5.09
N LYS A 36 4.53 8.19 -4.95
CA LYS A 36 5.26 8.69 -3.78
C LYS A 36 4.43 8.53 -2.50
N HIS A 37 5.12 8.29 -1.39
CA HIS A 37 4.54 8.21 -0.04
C HIS A 37 3.27 7.33 0.08
N ARG A 38 3.21 6.21 -0.65
CA ARG A 38 2.09 5.25 -0.59
C ARG A 38 1.82 4.73 0.82
N VAL A 39 2.88 4.61 1.64
CA VAL A 39 2.79 4.21 3.04
C VAL A 39 1.98 5.20 3.87
N LEU A 40 2.27 6.50 3.75
CA LEU A 40 1.60 7.57 4.51
C LEU A 40 0.12 7.71 4.12
N ARG A 41 -0.22 7.40 2.87
CA ARG A 41 -1.61 7.44 2.37
C ARG A 41 -2.36 6.12 2.58
N GLY A 42 -1.75 5.12 3.23
CA GLY A 42 -2.39 3.82 3.48
C GLY A 42 -2.74 3.04 2.21
N LEU A 43 -1.89 3.11 1.18
CA LEU A 43 -2.08 2.41 -0.10
C LEU A 43 -1.32 1.07 -0.18
N THR A 44 -0.56 0.72 0.86
CA THR A 44 0.05 -0.60 1.04
C THR A 44 -1.00 -1.65 1.40
N SER A 45 -0.65 -2.94 1.34
CA SER A 45 -1.58 -4.03 1.69
C SER A 45 -2.09 -3.94 3.14
N ALA A 46 -1.23 -3.55 4.08
CA ALA A 46 -1.59 -3.31 5.47
C ALA A 46 -2.49 -2.07 5.61
N GLY A 47 -2.16 -0.96 4.93
CA GLY A 47 -2.97 0.25 4.94
C GLY A 47 -4.39 0.02 4.38
N LYS A 48 -4.51 -0.72 3.27
CA LYS A 48 -5.81 -1.11 2.71
C LYS A 48 -6.62 -2.01 3.65
N LYS A 49 -5.96 -2.90 4.41
CA LYS A 49 -6.62 -3.73 5.44
C LYS A 49 -7.21 -2.86 6.54
N TYR A 50 -6.39 -1.98 7.12
CA TYR A 50 -6.83 -1.06 8.17
C TYR A 50 -7.99 -0.16 7.72
N ARG A 51 -7.96 0.31 6.47
CA ARG A 51 -9.02 1.14 5.88
C ARG A 51 -10.31 0.37 5.52
N GLY A 52 -10.37 -0.94 5.75
CA GLY A 52 -11.56 -1.75 5.42
C GLY A 52 -11.80 -1.93 3.92
N LEU A 53 -10.77 -1.76 3.08
CA LEU A 53 -10.91 -1.78 1.60
C LEU A 53 -10.71 -3.16 0.97
N ARG A 54 -10.42 -4.20 1.78
CA ARG A 54 -10.32 -5.59 1.32
C ARG A 54 -11.70 -6.20 1.03
N GLY A 55 -12.74 -5.76 1.74
CA GLY A 55 -14.12 -6.21 1.52
C GLY A 55 -14.85 -5.42 0.42
N LYS A 56 -15.89 -6.05 -0.13
CA LYS A 56 -16.86 -5.49 -1.06
C LYS A 56 -18.27 -5.92 -0.61
N GLY A 57 -19.29 -5.19 -1.06
CA GLY A 57 -20.70 -5.50 -0.75
C GLY A 57 -21.27 -4.62 0.37
N HIS A 58 -22.47 -4.98 0.83
CA HIS A 58 -23.31 -4.17 1.72
C HIS A 58 -22.57 -3.67 2.98
N LEU A 59 -21.72 -4.52 3.57
CA LEU A 59 -20.94 -4.20 4.78
C LEU A 59 -19.81 -3.19 4.55
N ASN A 60 -19.45 -2.89 3.29
CA ASN A 60 -18.34 -2.00 2.95
C ASN A 60 -18.80 -0.72 2.25
N ASN A 61 -20.11 -0.48 2.11
CA ASN A 61 -20.66 0.68 1.41
C ASN A 61 -20.20 2.01 2.01
N LYS A 62 -19.99 2.08 3.33
CA LYS A 62 -19.51 3.27 4.04
C LYS A 62 -17.98 3.41 4.11
N ALA A 63 -17.26 2.44 3.53
CA ALA A 63 -15.80 2.46 3.49
C ALA A 63 -15.25 2.84 2.11
N ARG A 64 -16.09 2.83 1.06
CA ARG A 64 -15.68 2.97 -0.35
C ARG A 64 -16.27 4.24 -0.99
N PRO A 65 -15.50 5.01 -1.77
CA PRO A 65 -14.09 4.81 -2.10
C PRO A 65 -13.16 5.12 -0.90
N SER A 66 -13.64 5.94 0.03
CA SER A 66 -13.02 6.19 1.33
C SER A 66 -14.08 6.64 2.33
N ARG A 67 -13.87 6.40 3.64
CA ARG A 67 -14.80 6.82 4.70
C ARG A 67 -15.10 8.32 4.76
N ARG A 68 -14.22 9.18 4.24
CA ARG A 68 -14.43 10.64 4.21
C ARG A 68 -15.26 11.10 3.01
N ALA A 69 -15.41 10.24 2.01
CA ALA A 69 -16.14 10.54 0.77
C ALA A 69 -17.57 9.98 0.76
N THR A 70 -17.93 9.20 1.79
CA THR A 70 -19.24 8.57 2.01
C THR A 70 -19.87 9.09 3.28
#